data_AF-A0A3D9UKZ3-F1
#
_entry.id   AF-A0A3D9UKZ3-F1
#
_cell.length_a   1.000
_cell.length_b   1.000
_cell.length_c   1.000
_cell.angle_alpha   90.00
_cell.angle_beta   90.00
_cell.angle_gamma   90.00
#
_symmetry.space_group_name_H-M   'P 1'
#
loop_
_entity.id
_entity.type
_entity.pdbx_description
1 polymer ?
#
loop_
_entity_poly.entity_id
_entity_poly.type
_entity_poly.pdbx_seq_one_letter_code
_entity_poly.pdbx_strand_id
1 'polypeptide(L)'
;MGQVNDQMGDQQPRSPQDRYYERYLQDTDPTLRGSGGGRGRRNALIAGGVAAVLLVGGGGVFLATRGGGTVDDVGAASTTSAANPSTSAGSQGPSSTTTSSSTSSSSSSSSSSVDPQATRAAVYGPAVKPGWRIVEGKKDTSKAAYDIPADEKKWSPPSRSDTLLGWTRENKEDKSVLTSAPSTYLKGSCATYKSGNAGFVGFVNIGSRDPSEVAPDVVERTSKLIRYNKTTKQYAKASAIRTRQITVNGGKTPAIESLMTFEKGDVDAKQCDGKNYEARTIAFSGNGVSTMLLIFRDMDHPDKMPDQDILDVINSLRPMK
;
A
#
# COMPACT_ATOMS: atom_id res chain seq x y z
N MET A 1 3.00 -58.59 -43.07
CA MET A 1 3.91 -57.44 -42.95
C MET A 1 3.03 -56.20 -42.83
N GLY A 2 2.77 -55.73 -41.60
CA GLY A 2 1.92 -54.56 -41.33
C GLY A 2 2.77 -53.49 -40.66
N GLN A 3 2.88 -52.33 -41.30
CA GLN A 3 3.60 -51.15 -40.79
C GLN A 3 2.75 -50.47 -39.71
N VAL A 4 3.37 -50.18 -38.56
CA VAL A 4 2.81 -49.34 -37.50
C VAL A 4 3.46 -47.96 -37.64
N ASN A 5 2.63 -46.92 -37.74
CA ASN A 5 3.02 -45.52 -37.79
C ASN A 5 3.30 -45.03 -36.36
N ASP A 6 4.53 -44.59 -36.08
CA ASP A 6 4.86 -43.80 -34.90
C ASP A 6 4.78 -42.31 -35.25
N GLN A 7 3.69 -41.68 -34.82
CA GLN A 7 3.47 -40.24 -34.89
C GLN A 7 3.93 -39.63 -33.56
N MET A 8 5.18 -39.19 -33.47
CA MET A 8 5.65 -38.40 -32.33
C MET A 8 5.08 -36.99 -32.43
N GLY A 9 4.12 -36.67 -31.56
CA GLY A 9 3.59 -35.33 -31.40
C GLY A 9 4.57 -34.42 -30.66
N ASP A 10 4.89 -33.29 -31.27
CA ASP A 10 5.68 -32.21 -30.69
C ASP A 10 5.05 -31.67 -29.41
N GLN A 11 5.63 -32.01 -28.25
CA GLN A 11 5.34 -31.32 -27.00
C GLN A 11 6.11 -30.00 -26.96
N GLN A 12 5.47 -28.91 -27.39
CA GLN A 12 5.98 -27.57 -27.10
C GLN A 12 6.11 -27.37 -25.57
N PRO A 13 7.18 -26.73 -25.08
CA PRO A 13 7.34 -26.41 -23.66
C PRO A 13 6.25 -25.43 -23.23
N ARG A 14 5.25 -25.93 -22.50
CA ARG A 14 4.19 -25.12 -21.87
C ARG A 14 4.82 -24.13 -20.88
N SER A 15 4.32 -22.90 -20.86
CA SER A 15 4.82 -21.88 -19.93
C SER A 15 4.55 -22.29 -18.48
N PRO A 16 5.38 -21.90 -17.50
CA PRO A 16 5.12 -22.19 -16.08
C PRO A 16 3.76 -21.70 -15.60
N GLN A 17 3.19 -20.70 -16.26
CA GLN A 17 1.87 -20.14 -15.96
C GLN A 17 0.74 -21.10 -16.35
N ASP A 18 0.86 -21.83 -17.46
CA ASP A 18 -0.18 -22.76 -17.94
C ASP A 18 -0.38 -23.97 -17.00
N ARG A 19 0.71 -24.46 -16.39
CA ARG A 19 0.65 -25.54 -15.38
C ARG A 19 -0.10 -25.10 -14.12
N TYR A 20 -0.12 -23.80 -13.81
CA TYR A 20 -0.84 -23.27 -12.65
C TYR A 20 -2.34 -23.16 -12.93
N TYR A 21 -2.73 -22.74 -14.14
CA TYR A 21 -4.15 -22.67 -14.54
C TYR A 21 -4.84 -24.05 -14.56
N GLU A 22 -4.15 -25.10 -15.04
CA GLU A 22 -4.72 -26.46 -15.04
C GLU A 22 -4.94 -27.00 -13.62
N ARG A 23 -4.05 -26.69 -12.66
CA ARG A 23 -4.18 -27.17 -11.28
C ARG A 23 -5.31 -26.48 -10.52
N TYR A 24 -5.55 -25.20 -10.78
CA TYR A 24 -6.60 -24.45 -10.09
C TYR A 24 -8.01 -24.76 -10.62
N LEU A 25 -8.13 -25.07 -11.93
CA LEU A 25 -9.39 -25.56 -12.52
C LEU A 25 -9.79 -26.93 -11.97
N GLN A 26 -8.83 -27.79 -11.61
CA GLN A 26 -9.13 -29.07 -10.97
C GLN A 26 -9.64 -28.94 -9.53
N ASP A 27 -9.24 -27.90 -8.79
CA ASP A 27 -9.65 -27.69 -7.39
C ASP A 27 -10.95 -26.90 -7.23
N THR A 28 -11.46 -26.26 -8.29
CA THR A 28 -12.64 -25.36 -8.23
C THR A 28 -13.92 -25.93 -8.85
N ASP A 29 -13.88 -27.14 -9.43
CA ASP A 29 -15.10 -27.81 -9.91
C ASP A 29 -15.64 -28.83 -8.88
N PRO A 30 -16.67 -28.49 -8.08
CA PRO A 30 -17.27 -29.41 -7.13
C PRO A 30 -18.03 -30.58 -7.82
N THR A 31 -18.20 -30.57 -9.14
CA THR A 31 -18.90 -31.64 -9.87
C THR A 31 -18.02 -32.84 -10.21
N LEU A 32 -16.69 -32.72 -10.10
CA LEU A 32 -15.74 -33.82 -10.32
C LEU A 32 -15.40 -34.60 -9.04
N ARG A 33 -15.91 -34.17 -7.88
CA ARG A 33 -15.69 -34.84 -6.59
C ARG A 33 -16.79 -35.87 -6.31
N GLY A 34 -17.00 -36.79 -7.25
CA GLY A 34 -17.99 -37.85 -7.15
C GLY A 34 -17.45 -39.19 -7.65
N SER A 35 -17.41 -40.17 -6.75
CA SER A 35 -17.17 -41.60 -6.99
C SER A 35 -15.72 -42.08 -6.96
N GLY A 36 -15.30 -42.52 -5.77
CA GLY A 36 -14.05 -43.24 -5.55
C GLY A 36 -13.93 -43.71 -4.12
N GLY A 37 -14.75 -44.68 -3.73
CA GLY A 37 -14.73 -45.31 -2.40
C GLY A 37 -13.48 -46.15 -2.17
N GLY A 38 -12.97 -46.14 -0.93
CA GLY A 38 -11.83 -46.98 -0.55
C GLY A 38 -11.53 -46.92 0.94
N ARG A 39 -12.10 -47.85 1.70
CA ARG A 39 -11.79 -48.16 3.11
C ARG A 39 -10.27 -48.38 3.31
N GLY A 40 -9.70 -47.84 4.38
CA GLY A 40 -8.35 -48.22 4.81
C GLY A 40 -7.87 -47.52 6.07
N ARG A 41 -8.20 -48.08 7.25
CA ARG A 41 -7.50 -47.82 8.51
C ARG A 41 -6.01 -48.16 8.37
N ARG A 42 -5.11 -47.32 8.88
CA ARG A 42 -3.93 -47.72 9.68
C ARG A 42 -3.18 -46.50 10.23
N ASN A 43 -3.04 -46.50 11.55
CA ASN A 43 -2.05 -45.73 12.30
C ASN A 43 -0.63 -46.11 11.85
N ALA A 44 0.26 -45.13 11.75
CA ALA A 44 1.69 -45.36 11.85
C ALA A 44 2.37 -44.10 12.42
N LEU A 45 2.71 -44.18 13.71
CA LEU A 45 3.77 -43.42 14.36
C LEU A 45 5.08 -43.66 13.62
N ILE A 46 5.80 -42.59 13.27
CA ILE A 46 7.24 -42.66 13.02
C ILE A 46 7.91 -41.60 13.87
N ALA A 47 8.58 -42.10 14.90
CA ALA A 47 9.59 -41.42 15.70
C ALA A 47 10.98 -41.72 15.12
N GLY A 48 11.91 -40.79 15.31
CA GLY A 48 13.34 -40.88 14.97
C GLY A 48 13.76 -39.66 14.13
N GLY A 49 14.73 -38.82 14.50
CA GLY A 49 15.77 -38.90 15.51
C GLY A 49 17.11 -38.49 14.89
N VAL A 50 17.62 -37.32 15.29
CA VAL A 50 19.03 -36.88 15.33
C VAL A 50 19.76 -36.59 14.00
N ALA A 51 20.23 -35.34 13.82
CA ALA A 51 21.67 -35.00 13.85
C ALA A 51 21.91 -33.52 13.49
N ALA A 52 22.58 -32.81 14.40
CA ALA A 52 23.19 -31.51 14.17
C ALA A 52 24.52 -31.67 13.42
N VAL A 53 24.76 -30.83 12.41
CA VAL A 53 26.12 -30.50 11.95
C VAL A 53 26.18 -28.99 11.68
N LEU A 54 26.88 -28.30 12.56
CA LEU A 54 27.51 -27.00 12.32
C LEU A 54 28.57 -27.16 11.23
N LEU A 55 28.68 -26.20 10.31
CA LEU A 55 29.89 -25.39 10.08
C LEU A 55 29.78 -24.58 8.78
N VAL A 56 29.97 -23.26 8.97
CA VAL A 56 30.82 -22.37 8.16
C VAL A 56 30.44 -22.14 6.70
N GLY A 57 29.95 -20.92 6.43
CA GLY A 57 30.09 -20.32 5.11
C GLY A 57 29.24 -19.08 4.90
N GLY A 58 29.86 -17.90 5.00
CA GLY A 58 29.52 -16.79 4.10
C GLY A 58 28.93 -15.53 4.72
N GLY A 59 29.77 -14.48 4.75
CA GLY A 59 29.38 -13.21 4.14
C GLY A 59 28.84 -12.13 5.07
N GLY A 60 29.74 -11.46 5.78
CA GLY A 60 29.46 -10.12 6.29
C GLY A 60 29.35 -9.10 5.16
N VAL A 61 28.32 -8.26 5.19
CA VAL A 61 28.39 -6.86 4.78
C VAL A 61 27.73 -6.05 5.88
N PHE A 62 28.57 -5.61 6.81
CA PHE A 62 28.28 -4.60 7.81
C PHE A 62 28.72 -3.26 7.22
N LEU A 63 27.79 -2.39 6.85
CA LEU A 63 28.09 -0.99 6.57
C LEU A 63 27.14 -0.09 7.38
N ALA A 64 27.67 0.24 8.57
CA ALA A 64 27.76 1.58 9.13
C ALA A 64 26.46 2.41 9.27
N THR A 65 25.87 2.32 10.46
CA THR A 65 25.40 3.51 11.19
C THR A 65 26.59 4.29 11.75
N ARG A 66 26.68 5.60 11.51
CA ARG A 66 27.07 6.58 12.55
C ARG A 66 26.81 8.03 12.12
N GLY A 67 26.25 8.77 13.09
CA GLY A 67 25.78 10.15 13.01
C GLY A 67 24.34 10.19 13.53
N GLY A 68 24.04 10.08 14.83
CA GLY A 68 24.80 10.59 15.97
C GLY A 68 24.36 12.03 16.26
N GLY A 69 23.12 12.21 16.73
CA GLY A 69 22.57 13.50 17.14
C GLY A 69 21.30 13.25 17.97
N THR A 70 21.43 13.41 19.27
CA THR A 70 20.40 13.32 20.30
C THR A 70 19.55 14.60 20.35
N VAL A 71 18.27 14.45 20.73
CA VAL A 71 17.29 15.47 21.22
C VAL A 71 16.93 16.58 20.19
N ASP A 72 15.68 17.02 19.97
CA ASP A 72 14.59 17.34 20.88
C ASP A 72 13.19 17.27 20.22
N ASP A 73 12.19 16.97 21.06
CA ASP A 73 10.78 17.36 20.93
C ASP A 73 10.64 18.86 20.64
N VAL A 74 9.89 19.27 19.60
CA VAL A 74 9.09 20.52 19.68
C VAL A 74 7.88 20.46 18.73
N GLY A 75 6.70 20.28 19.32
CA GLY A 75 5.46 20.83 18.81
C GLY A 75 5.23 22.25 19.34
N ALA A 76 4.15 22.89 18.85
CA ALA A 76 3.63 24.21 19.19
C ALA A 76 4.23 25.37 18.35
N ALA A 77 3.45 25.95 17.44
CA ALA A 77 2.37 26.92 17.67
C ALA A 77 2.88 28.34 17.41
N SER A 78 2.46 28.88 16.28
CA SER A 78 2.61 30.30 15.96
C SER A 78 1.68 31.12 16.83
N THR A 79 2.24 32.06 17.59
CA THR A 79 1.50 33.18 18.17
C THR A 79 2.18 34.50 17.85
N THR A 80 1.34 35.40 17.37
CA THR A 80 1.47 36.84 17.09
C THR A 80 2.08 37.70 18.20
N SER A 81 2.83 38.73 17.80
CA SER A 81 2.87 40.13 18.30
C SER A 81 3.97 40.88 17.51
N ALA A 82 3.71 41.86 16.65
CA ALA A 82 3.19 43.23 16.82
C ALA A 82 4.22 44.26 17.34
N ALA A 83 4.38 45.33 16.54
CA ALA A 83 4.91 46.69 16.81
C ALA A 83 6.44 46.86 16.99
N ASN A 84 7.13 47.94 16.55
CA ASN A 84 6.80 49.20 15.85
C ASN A 84 8.13 49.83 15.31
N PRO A 85 8.18 51.05 14.71
CA PRO A 85 9.14 51.41 13.67
C PRO A 85 10.21 52.41 14.13
N SER A 86 11.19 52.72 13.27
CA SER A 86 11.85 54.04 13.31
C SER A 86 12.50 54.43 11.98
N THR A 87 11.99 55.56 11.48
CA THR A 87 12.51 56.61 10.60
C THR A 87 13.95 56.59 10.08
N SER A 88 14.12 56.98 8.81
CA SER A 88 15.04 58.07 8.41
C SER A 88 14.63 58.69 7.07
N ALA A 89 14.74 60.02 7.01
CA ALA A 89 14.23 60.94 6.02
C ALA A 89 15.23 61.24 4.88
N GLY A 90 14.73 61.83 3.78
CA GLY A 90 15.56 62.46 2.74
C GLY A 90 14.71 63.12 1.65
N SER A 91 14.82 64.44 1.52
CA SER A 91 13.88 65.37 0.87
C SER A 91 14.23 65.76 -0.59
N GLN A 92 13.21 66.31 -1.28
CA GLN A 92 13.25 67.30 -2.41
C GLN A 92 13.78 66.80 -3.78
N GLY A 93 13.23 67.13 -4.95
CA GLY A 93 12.21 68.10 -5.42
C GLY A 93 11.93 67.88 -6.93
N PRO A 94 11.13 68.72 -7.60
CA PRO A 94 10.40 68.35 -8.82
C PRO A 94 11.05 68.80 -10.14
N SER A 95 10.83 68.05 -11.21
CA SER A 95 10.82 68.57 -12.59
C SER A 95 10.05 67.65 -13.53
N SER A 96 8.95 68.20 -14.05
CA SER A 96 8.29 67.81 -15.29
C SER A 96 9.24 67.90 -16.48
N THR A 97 9.07 67.05 -17.52
CA THR A 97 8.77 67.42 -18.94
C THR A 97 8.79 66.17 -19.85
N THR A 98 7.72 66.02 -20.65
CA THR A 98 7.57 65.37 -21.98
C THR A 98 7.84 63.88 -22.25
N THR A 99 6.73 63.22 -22.61
CA THR A 99 6.47 62.52 -23.88
C THR A 99 7.48 61.49 -24.38
N SER A 100 7.12 60.21 -24.28
CA SER A 100 7.29 59.23 -25.38
C SER A 100 6.38 58.03 -25.14
N SER A 101 5.55 57.75 -26.14
CA SER A 101 4.71 56.57 -26.29
C SER A 101 5.51 55.28 -26.16
N SER A 102 5.18 54.46 -25.16
CA SER A 102 5.57 53.05 -25.11
C SER A 102 4.33 52.20 -24.94
N THR A 103 4.01 51.47 -26.02
CA THR A 103 3.04 50.39 -26.06
C THR A 103 3.41 49.38 -24.99
N SER A 104 2.75 49.49 -23.84
CA SER A 104 2.89 48.52 -22.75
C SER A 104 2.06 47.30 -23.13
N SER A 105 2.61 46.45 -24.00
CA SER A 105 2.17 45.07 -24.10
C SER A 105 2.44 44.44 -22.74
N SER A 106 1.39 44.38 -21.93
CA SER A 106 1.31 43.56 -20.73
C SER A 106 1.55 42.11 -21.14
N SER A 107 2.82 41.72 -21.16
CA SER A 107 3.23 40.33 -21.12
C SER A 107 2.82 39.80 -19.76
N SER A 108 1.55 39.37 -19.68
CA SER A 108 1.11 38.46 -18.65
C SER A 108 2.01 37.23 -18.76
N SER A 109 3.03 37.20 -17.92
CA SER A 109 3.82 36.03 -17.59
C SER A 109 2.90 35.04 -16.90
N SER A 110 2.04 34.39 -17.68
CA SER A 110 1.29 33.22 -17.28
C SER A 110 2.30 32.10 -17.09
N SER A 111 2.88 32.08 -15.88
CA SER A 111 3.44 30.90 -15.24
C SER A 111 2.38 29.80 -15.36
N SER A 112 2.51 28.97 -16.39
CA SER A 112 1.66 27.81 -16.60
C SER A 112 2.02 26.78 -15.53
N SER A 113 1.39 26.91 -14.35
CA SER A 113 1.42 25.88 -13.32
C SER A 113 0.75 24.64 -13.88
N VAL A 114 1.56 23.63 -14.18
CA VAL A 114 1.06 22.34 -14.66
C VAL A 114 0.23 21.71 -13.53
N ASP A 115 -1.03 21.42 -13.79
CA ASP A 115 -1.90 20.70 -12.85
C ASP A 115 -1.30 19.29 -12.60
N PRO A 116 -0.95 18.96 -11.34
CA PRO A 116 -0.43 17.63 -11.00
C PRO A 116 -1.40 16.50 -11.35
N GLN A 117 -2.71 16.72 -11.27
CA GLN A 117 -3.71 15.70 -11.62
C GLN A 117 -3.75 15.46 -13.13
N ALA A 118 -3.67 16.50 -13.96
CA ALA A 118 -3.54 16.37 -15.41
C ALA A 118 -2.27 15.59 -15.79
N THR A 119 -1.15 15.87 -15.12
CA THR A 119 0.12 15.14 -15.34
C THR A 119 -0.03 13.65 -15.01
N ARG A 120 -0.63 13.32 -13.86
CA ARG A 120 -0.88 11.92 -13.46
C ARG A 120 -1.87 11.23 -14.40
N ALA A 121 -2.91 11.93 -14.85
CA ALA A 121 -3.88 11.40 -15.79
C ALA A 121 -3.27 11.06 -17.16
N ALA A 122 -2.27 11.82 -17.61
CA ALA A 122 -1.51 11.49 -18.81
C ALA A 122 -0.80 10.13 -18.66
N VAL A 123 -0.14 9.90 -17.51
CA VAL A 123 0.67 8.71 -17.22
C VAL A 123 -0.16 7.47 -16.88
N TYR A 124 -1.20 7.61 -16.06
CA TYR A 124 -1.97 6.48 -15.52
C TYR A 124 -3.40 6.39 -16.08
N GLY A 125 -3.84 7.37 -16.86
CA GLY A 125 -5.25 7.52 -17.25
C GLY A 125 -6.06 8.36 -16.25
N PRO A 126 -7.23 8.86 -16.67
CA PRO A 126 -8.09 9.67 -15.81
C PRO A 126 -8.52 8.89 -14.57
N ALA A 127 -8.94 9.61 -13.53
CA ALA A 127 -9.56 8.98 -12.37
C ALA A 127 -10.81 8.20 -12.81
N VAL A 128 -11.01 7.00 -12.24
CA VAL A 128 -12.15 6.13 -12.61
C VAL A 128 -13.48 6.78 -12.23
N LYS A 129 -13.50 7.55 -11.13
CA LYS A 129 -14.66 8.31 -10.70
C LYS A 129 -14.45 9.81 -10.88
N PRO A 130 -15.45 10.53 -11.44
CA PRO A 130 -15.40 11.99 -11.50
C PRO A 130 -15.17 12.61 -10.12
N GLY A 131 -14.28 13.60 -10.05
CA GLY A 131 -13.94 14.30 -8.80
C GLY A 131 -13.03 13.53 -7.85
N TRP A 132 -12.54 12.34 -8.22
CA TRP A 132 -11.54 11.63 -7.44
C TRP A 132 -10.12 12.08 -7.80
N ARG A 133 -9.19 11.98 -6.85
CA ARG A 133 -7.77 12.33 -7.02
C ARG A 133 -6.96 11.09 -7.30
N ILE A 134 -6.08 11.17 -8.30
CA ILE A 134 -5.09 10.16 -8.62
C ILE A 134 -3.92 10.28 -7.63
N VAL A 135 -3.62 9.17 -6.95
CA VAL A 135 -2.47 8.99 -6.08
C VAL A 135 -1.48 8.05 -6.76
N GLU A 136 -0.33 8.61 -7.13
CA GLU A 136 0.74 7.86 -7.78
C GLU A 136 1.65 7.18 -6.76
N GLY A 137 1.98 5.92 -7.02
CA GLY A 137 3.01 5.19 -6.30
C GLY A 137 4.42 5.66 -6.68
N LYS A 138 5.41 5.11 -5.99
CA LYS A 138 6.82 5.42 -6.29
C LYS A 138 7.20 4.89 -7.68
N LYS A 139 7.88 5.73 -8.48
CA LYS A 139 8.20 5.46 -9.89
C LYS A 139 9.14 4.26 -10.11
N ASP A 140 10.00 3.96 -9.13
CA ASP A 140 10.98 2.89 -9.17
C ASP A 140 10.43 1.56 -8.64
N THR A 141 9.51 1.57 -7.67
CA THR A 141 9.05 0.34 -7.00
C THR A 141 7.62 -0.06 -7.30
N SER A 142 6.67 0.88 -7.37
CA SER A 142 5.24 0.55 -7.49
C SER A 142 4.74 0.67 -8.92
N LYS A 143 5.15 1.71 -9.66
CA LYS A 143 4.73 1.96 -11.05
C LYS A 143 3.22 1.79 -11.28
N ALA A 144 2.42 2.26 -10.32
CA ALA A 144 0.98 2.11 -10.30
C ALA A 144 0.33 3.33 -9.64
N ALA A 145 -0.97 3.47 -9.82
CA ALA A 145 -1.78 4.49 -9.17
C ALA A 145 -3.09 3.89 -8.64
N TYR A 146 -3.64 4.53 -7.62
CA TYR A 146 -5.02 4.35 -7.16
C TYR A 146 -5.68 5.72 -7.04
N ASP A 147 -7.00 5.76 -6.99
CA ASP A 147 -7.76 6.99 -6.81
C ASP A 147 -8.39 7.03 -5.42
N ILE A 148 -8.58 8.23 -4.87
CA ILE A 148 -9.34 8.47 -3.63
C ILE A 148 -10.36 9.59 -3.82
N PRO A 149 -11.42 9.67 -3.00
CA PRO A 149 -12.31 10.83 -2.99
C PRO A 149 -11.53 12.14 -2.74
N ALA A 150 -11.95 13.23 -3.38
CA ALA A 150 -11.35 14.56 -3.14
C ALA A 150 -11.85 15.25 -1.87
N ASP A 151 -12.57 14.55 -0.97
CA ASP A 151 -13.05 15.10 0.30
C ASP A 151 -11.90 15.28 1.29
N GLU A 152 -11.36 16.50 1.37
CA GLU A 152 -10.21 16.83 2.24
C GLU A 152 -10.51 16.71 3.74
N LYS A 153 -11.79 16.68 4.13
CA LYS A 153 -12.15 16.48 5.54
C LYS A 153 -11.93 15.04 5.97
N LYS A 154 -12.05 14.10 5.02
CA LYS A 154 -11.91 12.66 5.28
C LYS A 154 -10.60 12.11 4.76
N TRP A 155 -10.18 12.50 3.57
CA TRP A 155 -9.03 11.95 2.88
C TRP A 155 -7.89 12.95 2.83
N SER A 156 -6.73 12.52 3.31
CA SER A 156 -5.47 13.26 3.23
C SER A 156 -4.50 12.48 2.34
N PRO A 157 -4.31 12.88 1.05
CA PRO A 157 -3.34 12.23 0.17
C PRO A 157 -1.91 12.43 0.69
N PRO A 158 -0.95 11.61 0.24
CA PRO A 158 0.44 11.80 0.62
C PRO A 158 0.98 13.13 0.06
N SER A 159 1.85 13.79 0.81
CA SER A 159 2.56 14.98 0.30
C SER A 159 3.55 14.63 -0.81
N ARG A 160 4.12 13.41 -0.76
CA ARG A 160 5.06 12.86 -1.75
C ARG A 160 4.91 11.35 -1.88
N SER A 161 5.27 10.79 -3.03
CA SER A 161 5.19 9.34 -3.28
C SER A 161 6.16 8.51 -2.41
N ASP A 162 7.19 9.12 -1.84
CA ASP A 162 8.15 8.50 -0.91
C ASP A 162 7.74 8.60 0.56
N THR A 163 6.61 9.25 0.87
CA THR A 163 6.08 9.29 2.23
C THR A 163 5.78 7.87 2.68
N LEU A 164 6.21 7.51 3.89
CA LEU A 164 6.04 6.17 4.44
C LEU A 164 5.02 6.16 5.58
N LEU A 165 4.21 5.10 5.63
CA LEU A 165 3.31 4.83 6.76
C LEU A 165 3.20 3.32 6.96
N GLY A 166 3.17 2.86 8.20
CA GLY A 166 2.98 1.45 8.52
C GLY A 166 3.45 1.13 9.93
N TRP A 167 3.88 -0.11 10.13
CA TRP A 167 4.26 -0.62 11.44
C TRP A 167 5.64 -1.23 11.39
N THR A 168 6.44 -0.90 12.41
CA THR A 168 7.73 -1.54 12.65
C THR A 168 7.55 -2.72 13.59
N ARG A 169 8.41 -3.74 13.45
CA ARG A 169 8.40 -4.90 14.34
C ARG A 169 8.65 -4.51 15.79
N GLU A 170 7.86 -5.11 16.68
CA GLU A 170 8.06 -5.03 18.13
C GLU A 170 8.47 -6.38 18.70
N ASN A 171 7.88 -7.47 18.18
CA ASN A 171 8.43 -8.81 18.31
C ASN A 171 9.57 -9.01 17.28
N LYS A 172 10.69 -9.60 17.70
CA LYS A 172 11.88 -9.81 16.85
C LYS A 172 11.61 -10.78 15.70
N GLU A 173 10.66 -11.70 15.87
CA GLU A 173 10.25 -12.69 14.87
C GLU A 173 9.40 -12.08 13.76
N ASP A 174 8.77 -10.93 14.03
CA ASP A 174 7.92 -10.24 13.06
C ASP A 174 8.73 -9.35 12.12
N LYS A 175 8.17 -9.15 10.92
CA LYS A 175 8.73 -8.27 9.89
C LYS A 175 7.85 -7.03 9.78
N SER A 176 8.50 -5.86 9.77
CA SER A 176 7.83 -4.57 9.54
C SER A 176 7.05 -4.59 8.22
N VAL A 177 5.95 -3.84 8.18
CA VAL A 177 5.17 -3.57 6.98
C VAL A 177 5.10 -2.06 6.81
N LEU A 178 5.70 -1.56 5.72
CA LEU A 178 5.70 -0.14 5.37
C LEU A 178 5.05 0.04 4.00
N THR A 179 4.17 1.02 3.93
CA THR A 179 3.58 1.50 2.68
C THR A 179 4.25 2.79 2.24
N SER A 180 4.27 3.02 0.92
CA SER A 180 4.65 4.26 0.26
C SER A 180 3.41 4.91 -0.35
N ALA A 181 3.49 6.24 -0.58
CA ALA A 181 2.37 7.06 -1.03
C ALA A 181 1.04 6.82 -0.26
N PRO A 182 1.06 6.86 1.09
CA PRO A 182 -0.12 6.56 1.88
C PRO A 182 -1.14 7.71 1.81
N SER A 183 -2.38 7.38 1.50
CA SER A 183 -3.54 8.25 1.71
C SER A 183 -4.21 7.86 3.01
N THR A 184 -4.30 8.81 3.94
CA THR A 184 -4.87 8.59 5.28
C THR A 184 -6.33 9.01 5.32
N TYR A 185 -7.14 8.23 6.03
CA TYR A 185 -8.57 8.45 6.21
C TYR A 185 -8.87 8.88 7.65
N LEU A 186 -9.61 9.98 7.81
CA LEU A 186 -9.90 10.66 9.07
C LEU A 186 -8.65 10.96 9.89
N LYS A 187 -7.63 11.52 9.24
CA LYS A 187 -6.41 11.97 9.91
C LYS A 187 -6.74 13.02 10.97
N GLY A 188 -6.25 12.79 12.19
CA GLY A 188 -6.45 13.68 13.34
C GLY A 188 -7.85 13.63 13.94
N SER A 189 -8.66 12.60 13.63
CA SER A 189 -9.99 12.42 14.24
C SER A 189 -9.94 12.21 15.75
N CYS A 190 -8.84 11.63 16.26
CA CYS A 190 -8.64 11.48 17.69
C CYS A 190 -8.25 12.81 18.34
N ALA A 191 -9.06 13.28 19.29
CA ALA A 191 -8.82 14.54 19.98
C ALA A 191 -7.50 14.55 20.76
N THR A 192 -7.17 13.41 21.39
CA THR A 192 -5.99 13.20 22.24
C THR A 192 -4.74 12.74 21.47
N TYR A 193 -4.89 12.29 20.23
CA TYR A 193 -3.79 11.81 19.39
C TYR A 193 -3.93 12.31 17.94
N LYS A 194 -3.41 13.50 17.67
CA LYS A 194 -3.61 14.22 16.40
C LYS A 194 -2.96 13.56 15.18
N SER A 195 -2.01 12.66 15.37
CA SER A 195 -1.42 11.85 14.30
C SER A 195 -2.21 10.58 14.00
N GLY A 196 -3.21 10.24 14.82
CA GLY A 196 -4.09 9.10 14.61
C GLY A 196 -4.91 9.23 13.33
N ASN A 197 -5.35 8.10 12.80
CA ASN A 197 -6.22 8.01 11.64
C ASN A 197 -7.09 6.76 11.77
N ALA A 198 -8.27 6.76 11.15
CA ALA A 198 -9.18 5.62 11.17
C ALA A 198 -8.84 4.57 10.10
N GLY A 199 -7.85 4.85 9.25
CA GLY A 199 -7.38 3.93 8.22
C GLY A 199 -6.47 4.61 7.21
N PHE A 200 -5.90 3.81 6.32
CA PHE A 200 -5.12 4.32 5.20
C PHE A 200 -5.07 3.32 4.04
N VAL A 201 -4.64 3.83 2.89
CA VAL A 201 -4.34 3.07 1.68
C VAL A 201 -2.92 3.42 1.24
N GLY A 202 -2.09 2.46 0.86
CA GLY A 202 -0.75 2.74 0.35
C GLY A 202 -0.08 1.54 -0.31
N PHE A 203 1.01 1.77 -1.03
CA PHE A 203 1.72 0.72 -1.77
C PHE A 203 2.78 0.04 -0.93
N VAL A 204 2.75 -1.29 -0.85
CA VAL A 204 3.80 -2.10 -0.21
C VAL A 204 4.81 -2.56 -1.27
N ASN A 205 6.10 -2.37 -1.00
CA ASN A 205 7.15 -2.89 -1.88
C ASN A 205 7.30 -4.41 -1.69
N ILE A 206 6.99 -5.17 -2.75
CA ILE A 206 7.10 -6.63 -2.79
C ILE A 206 8.23 -7.14 -3.69
N GLY A 207 9.01 -6.24 -4.29
CA GLY A 207 10.05 -6.58 -5.25
C GLY A 207 9.49 -7.38 -6.43
N SER A 208 10.17 -8.48 -6.77
CA SER A 208 9.78 -9.40 -7.85
C SER A 208 8.95 -10.60 -7.36
N ARG A 209 8.45 -10.59 -6.13
CA ARG A 209 7.69 -11.72 -5.57
C ARG A 209 6.36 -11.91 -6.32
N ASP A 210 5.90 -13.15 -6.37
CA ASP A 210 4.60 -13.51 -6.95
C ASP A 210 3.46 -12.88 -6.11
N PRO A 211 2.54 -12.10 -6.73
CA PRO A 211 1.31 -11.62 -6.10
C PRO A 211 0.55 -12.68 -5.30
N SER A 212 0.47 -13.92 -5.80
CA SER A 212 -0.31 -15.00 -5.17
C SER A 212 0.25 -15.44 -3.82
N GLU A 213 1.58 -15.37 -3.67
CA GLU A 213 2.29 -15.73 -2.44
C GLU A 213 2.38 -14.55 -1.46
N VAL A 214 2.61 -13.33 -1.98
CA VAL A 214 2.93 -12.18 -1.13
C VAL A 214 1.70 -11.46 -0.58
N ALA A 215 0.57 -11.50 -1.29
CA ALA A 215 -0.67 -10.88 -0.83
C ALA A 215 -1.13 -11.43 0.54
N PRO A 216 -1.29 -12.77 0.74
CA PRO A 216 -1.66 -13.31 2.05
C PRO A 216 -0.55 -13.10 3.11
N ASP A 217 0.73 -13.22 2.74
CA ASP A 217 1.87 -13.02 3.64
C ASP A 217 1.90 -11.61 4.25
N VAL A 218 1.64 -10.56 3.46
CA VAL A 218 1.63 -9.20 4.00
C VAL A 218 0.39 -8.89 4.83
N VAL A 219 -0.78 -9.45 4.49
CA VAL A 219 -1.97 -9.35 5.36
C VAL A 219 -1.68 -10.01 6.72
N GLU A 220 -1.08 -11.20 6.72
CA GLU A 220 -0.72 -11.89 7.95
C GLU A 220 0.28 -11.08 8.78
N ARG A 221 1.35 -10.56 8.18
CA ARG A 221 2.36 -9.71 8.87
C ARG A 221 1.74 -8.46 9.46
N THR A 222 0.88 -7.79 8.70
CA THR A 222 0.14 -6.62 9.18
C THR A 222 -0.69 -6.97 10.42
N SER A 223 -1.41 -8.10 10.38
CA SER A 223 -2.18 -8.57 11.53
C SER A 223 -1.29 -8.86 12.74
N LYS A 224 -0.12 -9.52 12.56
CA LYS A 224 0.80 -9.87 13.64
C LYS A 224 1.32 -8.64 14.37
N LEU A 225 1.73 -7.62 13.62
CA LEU A 225 2.25 -6.37 14.18
C LEU A 225 1.23 -5.64 15.06
N ILE A 226 -0.06 -5.74 14.74
CA ILE A 226 -1.12 -4.97 15.41
C ILE A 226 -1.78 -5.79 16.54
N ARG A 227 -1.94 -7.09 16.34
CA ARG A 227 -2.56 -7.99 17.31
C ARG A 227 -1.61 -8.39 18.44
N TYR A 228 -0.32 -8.10 18.32
CA TYR A 228 0.66 -8.39 19.36
C TYR A 228 0.41 -7.49 20.59
N ASN A 229 0.16 -8.12 21.73
CA ASN A 229 0.04 -7.43 23.01
C ASN A 229 1.38 -7.42 23.72
N LYS A 230 1.95 -6.24 23.95
CA LYS A 230 3.29 -6.07 24.53
C LYS A 230 3.38 -6.56 25.97
N THR A 231 2.29 -6.50 26.71
CA THR A 231 2.24 -6.84 28.14
C THR A 231 2.19 -8.35 28.34
N THR A 232 1.27 -9.02 27.65
CA THR A 232 1.05 -10.47 27.76
C THR A 232 1.95 -11.29 26.85
N LYS A 233 2.60 -10.65 25.86
CA LYS A 233 3.42 -11.30 24.82
C LYS A 233 2.61 -12.30 23.97
N GLN A 234 1.29 -12.12 23.90
CA GLN A 234 0.38 -12.96 23.12
C GLN A 234 -0.23 -12.18 21.96
N TYR A 235 -0.71 -12.93 20.96
CA TYR A 235 -1.46 -12.37 19.84
C TYR A 235 -2.96 -12.43 20.12
N ALA A 236 -3.65 -11.30 19.91
CA ALA A 236 -5.10 -11.25 19.92
C ALA A 236 -5.72 -12.03 18.75
N LYS A 237 -7.04 -12.18 18.79
CA LYS A 237 -7.79 -13.02 17.85
C LYS A 237 -7.72 -12.46 16.43
N ALA A 238 -7.75 -13.36 15.45
CA ALA A 238 -7.80 -13.02 14.05
C ALA A 238 -8.62 -14.04 13.26
N SER A 239 -9.27 -13.61 12.18
CA SER A 239 -9.98 -14.50 11.26
C SER A 239 -9.01 -15.34 10.43
N ALA A 240 -9.53 -16.35 9.73
CA ALA A 240 -8.80 -16.93 8.61
C ALA A 240 -8.57 -15.86 7.52
N ILE A 241 -7.46 -15.96 6.80
CA ILE A 241 -7.20 -15.14 5.62
C ILE A 241 -8.10 -15.63 4.49
N ARG A 242 -8.79 -14.70 3.82
CA ARG A 242 -9.57 -14.98 2.62
C ARG A 242 -8.82 -14.44 1.41
N THR A 243 -8.45 -15.33 0.49
CA THR A 243 -7.76 -14.97 -0.74
C THR A 243 -8.62 -15.33 -1.94
N ARG A 244 -8.74 -14.42 -2.90
CA ARG A 244 -9.48 -14.66 -4.15
C ARG A 244 -8.86 -13.89 -5.32
N GLN A 245 -9.13 -14.37 -6.52
CA GLN A 245 -8.83 -13.62 -7.74
C GLN A 245 -9.89 -12.55 -7.96
N ILE A 246 -9.44 -11.36 -8.36
CA ILE A 246 -10.28 -10.24 -8.77
C ILE A 246 -9.69 -9.62 -10.04
N THR A 247 -10.35 -8.59 -10.54
CA THR A 247 -9.82 -7.73 -11.61
C THR A 247 -9.77 -6.29 -11.14
N VAL A 248 -8.69 -5.58 -11.47
CA VAL A 248 -8.53 -4.14 -11.23
C VAL A 248 -8.44 -3.39 -12.57
N ASN A 249 -8.21 -2.08 -12.55
CA ASN A 249 -8.11 -1.24 -13.74
C ASN A 249 -9.36 -1.32 -14.63
N GLY A 250 -10.54 -1.21 -14.00
CA GLY A 250 -11.82 -1.36 -14.69
C GLY A 250 -12.05 -2.74 -15.33
N GLY A 251 -11.54 -3.80 -14.70
CA GLY A 251 -11.73 -5.18 -15.16
C GLY A 251 -10.62 -5.74 -16.05
N LYS A 252 -9.55 -4.97 -16.30
CA LYS A 252 -8.53 -5.29 -17.33
C LYS A 252 -7.32 -6.03 -16.80
N THR A 253 -7.04 -5.91 -15.50
CA THR A 253 -5.80 -6.44 -14.91
C THR A 253 -6.16 -7.49 -13.85
N PRO A 254 -5.83 -8.78 -14.06
CA PRO A 254 -5.98 -9.80 -13.02
C PRO A 254 -5.18 -9.43 -11.77
N ALA A 255 -5.78 -9.63 -10.60
CA ALA A 255 -5.16 -9.35 -9.31
C ALA A 255 -5.57 -10.39 -8.26
N ILE A 256 -4.77 -10.46 -7.21
CA ILE A 256 -5.03 -11.28 -6.02
C ILE A 256 -5.43 -10.35 -4.89
N GLU A 257 -6.62 -10.57 -4.34
CA GLU A 257 -7.06 -9.93 -3.12
C GLU A 257 -6.89 -10.89 -1.94
N SER A 258 -6.28 -10.41 -0.86
CA SER A 258 -6.24 -11.12 0.42
C SER A 258 -6.81 -10.23 1.52
N LEU A 259 -7.65 -10.77 2.38
CA LEU A 259 -8.37 -10.03 3.42
C LEU A 259 -8.32 -10.79 4.75
N MET A 260 -8.06 -10.07 5.84
CA MET A 260 -8.15 -10.58 7.21
C MET A 260 -8.74 -9.52 8.14
N THR A 261 -9.56 -9.96 9.09
CA THR A 261 -10.04 -9.14 10.21
C THR A 261 -9.41 -9.61 11.50
N PHE A 262 -9.06 -8.71 12.42
CA PHE A 262 -8.38 -9.06 13.66
C PHE A 262 -8.67 -8.05 14.78
N GLU A 263 -8.44 -8.50 16.01
CA GLU A 263 -8.46 -7.64 17.20
C GLU A 263 -7.07 -7.03 17.42
N LYS A 264 -7.01 -5.76 17.86
CA LYS A 264 -5.77 -5.12 18.32
C LYS A 264 -5.33 -5.70 19.66
N GLY A 265 -4.03 -5.92 19.81
CA GLY A 265 -3.44 -6.50 21.01
C GLY A 265 -3.45 -5.54 22.20
N ASP A 266 -2.97 -4.33 21.97
CA ASP A 266 -2.93 -3.25 22.96
C ASP A 266 -3.85 -2.11 22.51
N VAL A 267 -5.08 -2.07 23.06
CA VAL A 267 -6.02 -0.96 22.81
C VAL A 267 -5.63 0.21 23.69
N ASP A 268 -5.28 1.35 23.08
CA ASP A 268 -5.01 2.59 23.80
C ASP A 268 -6.15 3.59 23.59
N ALA A 269 -6.95 3.78 24.64
CA ALA A 269 -8.05 4.74 24.64
C ALA A 269 -7.57 6.18 24.37
N LYS A 270 -6.32 6.53 24.71
CA LYS A 270 -5.75 7.85 24.40
C LYS A 270 -5.43 8.03 22.92
N GLN A 271 -5.29 6.94 22.16
CA GLN A 271 -5.11 6.97 20.72
C GLN A 271 -6.43 6.79 19.96
N CYS A 272 -7.55 6.69 20.69
CA CYS A 272 -8.87 6.40 20.15
C CYS A 272 -8.88 5.11 19.32
N ASP A 273 -8.10 4.13 19.74
CA ASP A 273 -8.01 2.85 19.04
C ASP A 273 -9.33 2.09 19.13
N GLY A 274 -9.83 1.64 17.98
CA GLY A 274 -10.80 0.56 17.92
C GLY A 274 -10.23 -0.76 18.42
N LYS A 275 -11.12 -1.73 18.64
CA LYS A 275 -10.73 -3.09 18.98
C LYS A 275 -10.56 -3.92 17.71
N ASN A 276 -11.42 -3.74 16.71
CA ASN A 276 -11.47 -4.54 15.50
C ASN A 276 -10.91 -3.79 14.29
N TYR A 277 -10.11 -4.48 13.48
CA TYR A 277 -9.48 -3.94 12.29
C TYR A 277 -9.64 -4.88 11.10
N GLU A 278 -9.55 -4.31 9.90
CA GLU A 278 -9.45 -5.03 8.64
C GLU A 278 -8.14 -4.64 7.94
N ALA A 279 -7.38 -5.65 7.49
CA ALA A 279 -6.31 -5.46 6.53
C ALA A 279 -6.67 -6.20 5.24
N ARG A 280 -6.49 -5.51 4.12
CA ARG A 280 -6.77 -6.03 2.78
C ARG A 280 -5.63 -5.66 1.85
N THR A 281 -5.07 -6.64 1.16
CA THR A 281 -4.07 -6.42 0.12
C THR A 281 -4.64 -6.73 -1.26
N ILE A 282 -4.17 -5.98 -2.25
CA ILE A 282 -4.48 -6.21 -3.66
C ILE A 282 -3.17 -6.20 -4.41
N ALA A 283 -2.78 -7.35 -4.93
CA ALA A 283 -1.50 -7.53 -5.62
C ALA A 283 -1.72 -7.94 -7.08
N PHE A 284 -0.95 -7.37 -7.99
CA PHE A 284 -0.97 -7.71 -9.41
C PHE A 284 0.41 -7.51 -10.02
N SER A 285 0.66 -8.11 -11.17
CA SER A 285 1.87 -7.87 -11.97
C SER A 285 1.51 -7.07 -13.21
N GLY A 286 2.31 -6.05 -13.51
CA GLY A 286 2.15 -5.22 -14.70
C GLY A 286 3.46 -4.52 -15.06
N ASN A 287 3.76 -4.39 -16.35
CA ASN A 287 4.96 -3.71 -16.87
C ASN A 287 6.28 -4.17 -16.20
N GLY A 288 6.40 -5.48 -15.96
CA GLY A 288 7.60 -6.09 -15.38
C GLY A 288 7.79 -5.83 -13.87
N VAL A 289 6.77 -5.31 -13.17
CA VAL A 289 6.82 -5.05 -11.73
C VAL A 289 5.60 -5.68 -11.04
N SER A 290 5.83 -6.30 -9.87
CA SER A 290 4.75 -6.73 -8.99
C SER A 290 4.38 -5.57 -8.06
N THR A 291 3.11 -5.17 -8.10
CA THR A 291 2.55 -4.09 -7.30
C THR A 291 1.67 -4.68 -6.22
N MET A 292 1.68 -4.09 -5.02
CA MET A 292 0.69 -4.41 -4.00
C MET A 292 0.19 -3.16 -3.29
N LEU A 293 -1.13 -3.01 -3.24
CA LEU A 293 -1.83 -2.05 -2.41
C LEU A 293 -2.18 -2.70 -1.07
N LEU A 294 -1.97 -1.99 0.03
CA LEU A 294 -2.50 -2.33 1.35
C LEU A 294 -3.56 -1.29 1.73
N ILE A 295 -4.74 -1.78 2.11
CA ILE A 295 -5.84 -1.04 2.69
C ILE A 295 -5.97 -1.51 4.14
N PHE A 296 -5.95 -0.57 5.06
CA PHE A 296 -6.12 -0.81 6.48
C PHE A 296 -7.20 0.11 7.04
N ARG A 297 -8.10 -0.42 7.87
CA ARG A 297 -9.11 0.40 8.55
C ARG A 297 -9.47 -0.12 9.93
N ASP A 298 -9.82 0.82 10.79
CA ASP A 298 -10.52 0.60 12.04
C ASP A 298 -12.00 0.31 11.75
N MET A 299 -12.48 -0.85 12.21
CA MET A 299 -13.85 -1.32 11.97
C MET A 299 -14.85 -0.83 13.02
N ASP A 300 -14.34 -0.32 14.14
CA ASP A 300 -15.12 0.18 15.28
C ASP A 300 -15.25 1.71 15.26
N HIS A 301 -14.44 2.42 14.46
CA HIS A 301 -14.60 3.85 14.27
C HIS A 301 -16.01 4.17 13.70
N PRO A 302 -16.79 5.09 14.31
CA PRO A 302 -18.16 5.40 13.86
C PRO A 302 -18.25 5.80 12.39
N ASP A 303 -17.30 6.64 11.96
CA ASP A 303 -17.19 7.11 10.57
C ASP A 303 -16.19 6.29 9.74
N LYS A 304 -16.00 4.99 10.01
CA LYS A 304 -15.03 4.14 9.31
C LYS A 304 -15.11 4.24 7.79
N MET A 305 -13.99 3.95 7.14
CA MET A 305 -13.87 3.97 5.68
C MET A 305 -14.99 3.10 5.04
N PRO A 306 -15.88 3.68 4.21
CA PRO A 306 -17.00 2.96 3.63
C PRO A 306 -16.54 1.80 2.75
N ASP A 307 -17.31 0.70 2.73
CA ASP A 307 -17.03 -0.45 1.86
C ASP A 307 -17.01 -0.05 0.38
N GLN A 308 -17.89 0.87 -0.02
CA GLN A 308 -17.94 1.35 -1.40
C GLN A 308 -16.67 2.11 -1.78
N ASP A 309 -16.16 3.00 -0.91
CA ASP A 309 -14.91 3.72 -1.14
C ASP A 309 -13.74 2.72 -1.32
N ILE A 310 -13.70 1.64 -0.53
CA ILE A 310 -12.69 0.58 -0.68
C ILE A 310 -12.80 -0.10 -2.04
N LEU A 311 -14.01 -0.51 -2.44
CA LEU A 311 -14.23 -1.15 -3.74
C LEU A 311 -13.84 -0.23 -4.90
N ASP A 312 -14.13 1.06 -4.80
CA ASP A 312 -13.78 2.04 -5.81
C ASP A 312 -12.27 2.28 -5.89
N VAL A 313 -11.59 2.37 -4.73
CA VAL A 313 -10.13 2.42 -4.65
C VAL A 313 -9.53 1.19 -5.34
N ILE A 314 -10.03 -0.01 -5.06
CA ILE A 314 -9.57 -1.27 -5.67
C ILE A 314 -9.80 -1.25 -7.20
N ASN A 315 -11.00 -0.86 -7.64
CA ASN A 315 -11.33 -0.80 -9.06
C ASN A 315 -10.48 0.22 -9.83
N SER A 316 -10.07 1.29 -9.15
CA SER A 316 -9.19 2.33 -9.71
C SER A 316 -7.71 1.93 -9.79
N LEU A 317 -7.29 0.89 -9.04
CA LEU A 317 -5.91 0.45 -9.01
C LEU A 317 -5.46 0.02 -10.41
N ARG A 318 -4.37 0.62 -10.90
CA ARG A 318 -3.90 0.43 -12.27
C ARG A 318 -2.39 0.59 -12.41
N PRO A 319 -1.73 -0.16 -13.32
CA PRO A 319 -0.34 0.08 -13.66
C PRO A 319 -0.17 1.43 -14.38
N MET A 320 1.08 1.90 -14.44
CA MET A 320 1.51 2.92 -15.40
C MET A 320 1.16 2.49 -16.84
N LYS A 321 0.83 3.43 -17.73
CA LYS A 321 0.64 3.11 -19.15
C LYS A 321 1.94 2.73 -19.84
#